data_AF-A0A9J7LYC4-F1
#
_entry.id   AF-A0A9J7LYC4-F1
#
_cell.length_a   1.000
_cell.length_b   1.000
_cell.length_c   1.000
_cell.angle_alpha   90.00
_cell.angle_beta   90.00
_cell.angle_gamma   90.00
#
_symmetry.space_group_name_H-M   'P 1'
#
loop_
_entity.id
_entity.type
_entity.pdbx_description
1 polymer ?
#
loop_
_entity_poly.entity_id
_entity_poly.type
_entity_poly.pdbx_seq_one_letter_code
_entity_poly.pdbx_strand_id
1 'polypeptide(L)'
;MHSPTTAADSTRRASSPFSPGYHAAPGYATPGYAATLPNFSAPGPIMMRGGSRRSMLAGLCTFQAFLLMYLYFFSSAPCDKGKMIPKEGSQYVYDAENRAYQYDRNMPLIFIGGVPRSGTTLARVMLDAHPSIRCGEETRVIPRILAMQVQWRRSTKEKSRLEEAGVTDEVLDDAISSFVLEVIAKHGEAAPYLCNKDPFTHKSTVYLSSLFPNAKFILMLRDGRAAVHSMITRKVTITGFDLTSYRNSLTKWNQAIENMYSQCVQVGPTKCMPVQYEQLVLHPKEWMERILTFLEIPWDEAVLHHQDFIGKPGGASLSKIERSTDQVVKPVNLDALTSWVGHMPDDVVRDMPYIAPMLQRLGYDPRQNPPDYGKPDAVVLENTKKLKGQEYQYNPDALPVQVAIPGHPGDVNPPLGDAGEGKGQMEAPGVGENAQEQPQGEKRMDHVPVPPA
;
A
#
# COMPACT_ATOMS: atom_id res chain seq x y z
N MET A 1 -39.41 66.59 -3.03
CA MET A 1 -39.28 67.17 -1.67
C MET A 1 -38.08 66.52 -1.00
N HIS A 2 -37.24 67.33 -0.34
CA HIS A 2 -36.11 66.99 0.53
C HIS A 2 -35.25 65.72 0.28
N SER A 3 -34.04 65.95 -0.28
CA SER A 3 -32.78 65.59 0.40
C SER A 3 -32.53 66.63 1.54
N PRO A 4 -31.59 66.46 2.52
CA PRO A 4 -30.26 65.81 2.45
C PRO A 4 -29.97 64.93 3.72
N THR A 5 -28.77 64.63 4.26
CA THR A 5 -27.37 65.12 4.10
C THR A 5 -26.33 64.08 4.61
N THR A 6 -25.10 64.11 4.04
CA THR A 6 -23.73 64.03 4.66
C THR A 6 -23.51 63.64 6.15
N ALA A 7 -22.35 63.15 6.62
CA ALA A 7 -21.01 62.91 6.03
C ALA A 7 -20.14 61.99 6.93
N ALA A 8 -18.88 61.76 6.52
CA ALA A 8 -17.75 61.27 7.33
C ALA A 8 -17.54 62.11 8.63
N ASP A 9 -16.82 61.68 9.67
CA ASP A 9 -15.37 61.43 9.63
C ASP A 9 -14.79 60.71 10.88
N SER A 10 -13.54 60.25 10.73
CA SER A 10 -12.48 59.84 11.67
C SER A 10 -12.72 59.72 13.20
N THR A 11 -12.17 58.65 13.82
CA THR A 11 -10.88 58.72 14.57
C THR A 11 -10.45 57.43 15.30
N ARG A 12 -9.13 57.14 15.22
CA ARG A 12 -8.22 56.53 16.22
C ARG A 12 -8.71 55.41 17.17
N ARG A 13 -8.02 54.26 17.09
CA ARG A 13 -7.08 53.82 18.16
C ARG A 13 -6.02 52.85 17.63
N ALA A 14 -4.84 52.90 18.23
CA ALA A 14 -3.67 52.07 17.91
C ALA A 14 -3.26 51.24 19.14
N SER A 15 -2.18 50.45 19.00
CA SER A 15 -1.60 49.48 19.96
C SER A 15 -2.36 48.14 20.06
N SER A 16 -1.70 46.98 20.18
CA SER A 16 -0.27 46.69 20.44
C SER A 16 0.20 45.40 19.72
N PRO A 17 1.52 45.19 19.50
CA PRO A 17 2.07 43.98 18.90
C PRO A 17 2.39 42.88 19.93
N PHE A 18 2.35 41.62 19.48
CA PHE A 18 2.87 40.48 20.24
C PHE A 18 4.39 40.60 20.45
N SER A 19 4.87 40.19 21.63
CA SER A 19 6.28 39.93 21.91
C SER A 19 6.40 38.75 22.89
N PRO A 20 7.32 37.79 22.67
CA PRO A 20 7.52 36.68 23.59
C PRO A 20 8.42 37.12 24.76
N GLY A 21 7.85 37.25 25.95
CA GLY A 21 8.59 37.57 27.16
C GLY A 21 9.30 36.36 27.74
N TYR A 22 10.63 36.31 27.62
CA TYR A 22 11.46 35.52 28.54
C TYR A 22 11.39 36.14 29.94
N HIS A 23 10.86 35.41 30.92
CA HIS A 23 11.02 35.76 32.33
C HIS A 23 11.63 34.59 33.10
N ALA A 24 12.83 34.83 33.62
CA ALA A 24 13.46 34.04 34.66
C ALA A 24 13.28 34.74 36.02
N ALA A 25 13.63 34.01 37.10
CA ALA A 25 13.61 34.40 38.52
C ALA A 25 12.22 34.42 39.20
N PRO A 26 12.16 34.36 40.55
CA PRO A 26 13.25 34.22 41.52
C PRO A 26 13.21 32.93 42.37
N GLY A 27 14.29 32.68 43.11
CA GLY A 27 14.38 31.54 44.04
C GLY A 27 13.57 31.73 45.32
N TYR A 28 13.11 30.63 45.89
CA TYR A 28 12.56 30.57 47.24
C TYR A 28 13.56 29.93 48.18
N ALA A 29 13.97 30.68 49.21
CA ALA A 29 14.68 30.15 50.36
C ALA A 29 13.70 29.89 51.50
N THR A 30 13.75 28.70 52.09
CA THR A 30 13.08 28.34 53.35
C THR A 30 14.02 27.47 54.20
N PRO A 31 13.85 27.46 55.53
CA PRO A 31 15.00 27.51 56.43
C PRO A 31 15.57 26.15 56.85
N GLY A 32 16.85 26.14 57.17
CA GLY A 32 17.53 24.99 57.75
C GLY A 32 17.09 24.71 59.19
N TYR A 33 16.70 23.46 59.45
CA TYR A 33 16.58 22.93 60.81
C TYR A 33 17.95 22.51 61.32
N ALA A 34 18.42 23.16 62.38
CA ALA A 34 19.58 22.71 63.14
C ALA A 34 19.18 21.56 64.08
N ALA A 35 19.79 20.39 63.90
CA ALA A 35 19.74 19.29 64.86
C ALA A 35 21.18 18.92 65.25
N THR A 36 21.57 19.34 66.46
CA THR A 36 22.89 19.06 67.05
C THR A 36 23.11 17.57 67.28
N LEU A 37 24.19 17.02 66.72
CA LEU A 37 24.70 15.70 67.08
C LEU A 37 25.50 15.78 68.40
N PRO A 38 25.36 14.80 69.32
CA PRO A 38 26.17 14.74 70.53
C PRO A 38 27.58 14.19 70.28
N ASN A 39 28.55 14.70 71.04
CA ASN A 39 29.92 14.16 71.10
C ASN A 39 29.92 12.68 71.53
N PHE A 40 30.71 11.86 70.84
CA PHE A 40 31.24 10.61 71.40
C PHE A 40 32.76 10.54 71.22
N SER A 41 33.43 10.08 72.27
CA SER A 41 34.89 10.03 72.40
C SER A 41 35.51 8.87 71.61
N ALA A 42 36.76 9.05 71.19
CA ALA A 42 37.52 8.05 70.43
C ALA A 42 37.98 6.87 71.29
N PRO A 43 37.88 5.62 70.80
CA PRO A 43 38.65 4.49 71.34
C PRO A 43 40.08 4.48 70.78
N GLY A 44 41.04 4.01 71.59
CA GLY A 44 42.46 3.98 71.26
C GLY A 44 42.90 2.89 70.25
N PRO A 45 44.20 2.85 69.89
CA PRO A 45 44.70 2.01 68.81
C PRO A 45 44.79 0.53 69.20
N ILE A 46 44.15 -0.34 68.41
CA ILE A 46 44.26 -1.80 68.53
C ILE A 46 45.48 -2.29 67.75
N MET A 47 46.44 -2.93 68.44
CA MET A 47 47.56 -3.63 67.79
C MET A 47 47.07 -4.76 66.89
N MET A 48 47.26 -4.66 65.57
CA MET A 48 47.09 -5.80 64.67
C MET A 48 48.34 -6.70 64.70
N ARG A 49 48.17 -7.88 65.30
CA ARG A 49 49.17 -8.95 65.36
C ARG A 49 49.39 -9.55 63.96
N GLY A 50 50.65 -9.79 63.58
CA GLY A 50 51.00 -10.28 62.24
C GLY A 50 50.39 -11.66 61.93
N GLY A 51 49.68 -11.77 60.80
CA GLY A 51 49.11 -13.03 60.30
C GLY A 51 48.32 -12.91 59.00
N SER A 52 47.62 -11.79 58.77
CA SER A 52 46.60 -11.70 57.70
C SER A 52 47.05 -11.05 56.37
N ARG A 53 48.32 -11.20 55.95
CA ARG A 53 48.73 -10.81 54.58
C ARG A 53 48.56 -11.93 53.54
N ARG A 54 48.76 -13.20 53.93
CA ARG A 54 48.58 -14.36 53.02
C ARG A 54 47.11 -14.65 52.71
N SER A 55 46.21 -14.52 53.69
CA SER A 55 44.77 -14.76 53.50
C SER A 55 44.12 -13.73 52.57
N MET A 56 44.55 -12.46 52.64
CA MET A 56 44.03 -11.39 51.79
C MET A 56 44.49 -11.53 50.32
N LEU A 57 45.75 -11.94 50.09
CA LEU A 57 46.22 -12.29 48.74
C LEU A 57 45.47 -13.49 48.16
N ALA A 58 45.26 -14.54 48.96
CA ALA A 58 44.52 -15.72 48.52
C ALA A 58 43.08 -15.36 48.08
N GLY A 59 42.37 -14.52 48.85
CA GLY A 59 41.03 -14.03 48.49
C GLY A 59 40.98 -13.21 47.20
N LEU A 60 42.00 -12.39 46.94
CA LEU A 60 42.12 -11.65 45.67
C LEU A 60 42.36 -12.59 44.48
N CYS A 61 43.26 -13.57 44.62
CA CYS A 61 43.51 -14.56 43.58
C CYS A 61 42.28 -15.43 43.29
N THR A 62 41.50 -15.85 44.30
CA THR A 62 40.27 -16.61 44.08
C THR A 62 39.19 -15.75 43.42
N PHE A 63 39.02 -14.48 43.82
CA PHE A 63 38.07 -13.58 43.18
C PHE A 63 38.42 -13.32 41.70
N GLN A 64 39.70 -13.11 41.40
CA GLN A 64 40.16 -12.89 40.02
C GLN A 64 40.06 -14.16 39.16
N ALA A 65 40.27 -15.35 39.73
CA ALA A 65 40.01 -16.62 39.06
C ALA A 65 38.51 -16.83 38.78
N PHE A 66 37.62 -16.50 39.74
CA PHE A 66 36.17 -16.54 39.54
C PHE A 66 35.71 -15.54 38.46
N LEU A 67 36.26 -14.33 38.44
CA LEU A 67 35.94 -13.32 37.42
C LEU A 67 36.40 -13.77 36.02
N LEU A 68 37.59 -14.34 35.89
CA LEU A 68 38.08 -14.90 34.63
C LEU A 68 37.27 -16.13 34.20
N MET A 69 36.87 -17.00 35.12
CA MET A 69 36.00 -18.14 34.84
C MET A 69 34.59 -17.68 34.40
N TYR A 70 34.04 -16.63 35.02
CA TYR A 70 32.76 -16.02 34.65
C TYR A 70 32.83 -15.40 33.25
N LEU A 71 33.86 -14.59 32.96
CA LEU A 71 34.09 -14.01 31.64
C LEU A 71 34.34 -15.08 30.57
N TYR A 72 35.06 -16.17 30.91
CA TYR A 72 35.20 -17.33 30.03
C TYR A 72 33.84 -17.99 29.77
N PHE A 73 33.03 -18.27 30.80
CA PHE A 73 31.70 -18.87 30.63
C PHE A 73 30.76 -18.03 29.74
N PHE A 74 30.82 -16.70 29.82
CA PHE A 74 30.03 -15.80 28.98
C PHE A 74 30.59 -15.57 27.57
N SER A 75 31.89 -15.80 27.34
CA SER A 75 32.53 -15.71 26.01
C SER A 75 32.67 -17.06 25.29
N SER A 76 32.55 -18.17 26.03
CA SER A 76 32.50 -19.54 25.53
C SER A 76 31.12 -20.18 25.66
N ALA A 77 30.09 -19.40 26.03
CA ALA A 77 28.73 -19.73 25.64
C ALA A 77 28.75 -19.94 24.12
N PRO A 78 28.30 -21.09 23.58
CA PRO A 78 28.24 -21.26 22.15
C PRO A 78 27.45 -20.08 21.57
N CYS A 79 27.99 -19.41 20.56
CA CYS A 79 27.14 -18.80 19.55
C CYS A 79 26.41 -19.96 18.88
N ASP A 80 25.34 -20.40 19.53
CA ASP A 80 24.35 -21.26 18.93
C ASP A 80 23.97 -20.56 17.63
N LYS A 81 24.13 -21.27 16.51
CA LYS A 81 23.53 -20.87 15.24
C LYS A 81 22.05 -21.22 15.35
N GLY A 82 21.43 -20.62 16.37
CA GLY A 82 20.08 -20.92 16.81
C GLY A 82 19.18 -20.65 15.65
N LYS A 83 18.69 -21.73 15.03
CA LYS A 83 17.44 -21.66 14.29
C LYS A 83 16.45 -21.08 15.29
N MET A 84 16.09 -19.81 15.11
CA MET A 84 15.11 -19.15 15.97
C MET A 84 13.87 -20.03 15.96
N ILE A 85 13.59 -20.68 17.08
CA ILE A 85 12.44 -21.58 17.19
C ILE A 85 11.20 -20.68 17.01
N PRO A 86 10.35 -20.93 16.00
CA PRO A 86 9.14 -20.15 15.79
C PRO A 86 8.36 -20.03 17.09
N LYS A 87 8.06 -18.80 17.51
CA LYS A 87 7.15 -18.60 18.64
C LYS A 87 5.79 -19.14 18.20
N GLU A 88 5.29 -20.13 18.93
CA GLU A 88 4.11 -20.93 18.57
C GLU A 88 2.97 -20.05 18.04
N GLY A 89 2.54 -20.29 16.79
CA GLY A 89 1.53 -19.48 16.07
C GLY A 89 2.04 -18.32 15.21
N SER A 90 3.34 -18.02 15.19
CA SER A 90 3.92 -16.95 14.34
C SER A 90 4.28 -17.48 12.96
N GLN A 91 3.83 -16.82 11.89
CA GLN A 91 4.16 -17.19 10.51
C GLN A 91 5.42 -16.45 10.03
N TYR A 92 6.23 -17.11 9.19
CA TYR A 92 7.50 -16.56 8.69
C TYR A 92 7.67 -16.78 7.19
N VAL A 93 8.22 -15.78 6.50
CA VAL A 93 8.83 -15.91 5.17
C VAL A 93 10.34 -15.69 5.28
N TYR A 94 11.09 -16.27 4.35
CA TYR A 94 12.55 -16.23 4.34
C TYR A 94 13.05 -15.64 3.02
N ASP A 95 14.13 -14.86 3.08
CA ASP A 95 14.79 -14.33 1.89
C ASP A 95 15.90 -15.28 1.38
N ALA A 96 16.63 -14.83 0.34
CA ALA A 96 17.74 -15.57 -0.25
C ALA A 96 18.91 -15.82 0.71
N GLU A 97 19.08 -14.98 1.75
CA GLU A 97 20.07 -15.16 2.81
C GLU A 97 19.55 -16.00 3.99
N ASN A 98 18.32 -16.56 3.87
CA ASN A 98 17.63 -17.33 4.90
C ASN A 98 17.41 -16.52 6.21
N ARG A 99 17.26 -15.19 6.11
CA ARG A 99 16.78 -14.34 7.22
C ARG A 99 15.27 -14.50 7.33
N ALA A 100 14.77 -14.70 8.55
CA ALA A 100 13.36 -14.92 8.83
C ALA A 100 12.63 -13.58 9.07
N TYR A 101 11.55 -13.35 8.34
CA TYR A 101 10.66 -12.21 8.50
C TYR A 101 9.30 -12.71 9.00
N GLN A 102 8.90 -12.29 10.20
CA GLN A 102 7.57 -12.58 10.74
C GLN A 102 6.52 -11.81 9.95
N TYR A 103 5.39 -12.45 9.64
CA TYR A 103 4.22 -11.79 9.07
C TYR A 103 2.96 -12.16 9.86
N ASP A 104 2.16 -11.16 10.20
CA ASP A 104 0.88 -11.28 10.89
C ASP A 104 0.00 -10.04 10.59
N ARG A 105 -1.25 -10.01 11.07
CA ARG A 105 -2.20 -8.94 10.74
C ARG A 105 -1.83 -7.56 11.30
N ASN A 106 -0.92 -7.49 12.27
CA ASN A 106 -0.45 -6.23 12.86
C ASN A 106 0.81 -5.70 12.18
N MET A 107 1.36 -6.39 11.17
CA MET A 107 2.48 -5.86 10.41
C MET A 107 2.09 -4.59 9.62
N PRO A 108 3.03 -3.65 9.38
CA PRO A 108 2.76 -2.40 8.68
C PRO A 108 2.65 -2.62 7.16
N LEU A 109 1.55 -3.25 6.71
CA LEU A 109 1.29 -3.48 5.28
C LEU A 109 1.07 -2.17 4.51
N ILE A 110 1.61 -2.11 3.29
CA ILE A 110 1.41 -0.99 2.37
C ILE A 110 0.45 -1.43 1.25
N PHE A 111 -0.69 -0.76 1.09
CA PHE A 111 -1.58 -0.99 -0.04
C PHE A 111 -1.52 0.18 -1.02
N ILE A 112 -1.23 -0.10 -2.29
CA ILE A 112 -1.18 0.90 -3.37
C ILE A 112 -2.32 0.64 -4.35
N GLY A 113 -3.09 1.68 -4.67
CA GLY A 113 -4.20 1.54 -5.59
C GLY A 113 -4.75 2.85 -6.12
N GLY A 114 -5.99 2.81 -6.62
CA GLY A 114 -6.58 3.89 -7.42
C GLY A 114 -7.17 3.33 -8.71
N VAL A 115 -7.71 4.19 -9.57
CA VAL A 115 -8.19 3.72 -10.88
C VAL A 115 -6.96 3.26 -11.71
N PRO A 116 -7.00 2.11 -12.41
CA PRO A 116 -5.91 1.71 -13.29
C PRO A 116 -5.53 2.81 -14.28
N ARG A 117 -4.26 2.83 -14.68
CA ARG A 117 -3.62 3.89 -15.49
C ARG A 117 -3.33 5.20 -14.75
N SER A 118 -3.61 5.30 -13.45
CA SER A 118 -3.21 6.42 -12.58
C SER A 118 -1.79 6.33 -12.01
N GLY A 119 -0.87 5.59 -12.64
CA GLY A 119 0.52 5.49 -12.17
C GLY A 119 0.78 4.54 -10.99
N THR A 120 -0.19 3.69 -10.61
CA THR A 120 -0.04 2.71 -9.52
C THR A 120 1.18 1.80 -9.67
N THR A 121 1.49 1.34 -10.89
CA THR A 121 2.70 0.54 -11.13
C THR A 121 3.98 1.36 -11.01
N LEU A 122 3.97 2.66 -11.32
CA LEU A 122 5.14 3.52 -11.12
C LEU A 122 5.43 3.68 -9.61
N ALA A 123 4.41 4.04 -8.83
CA ALA A 123 4.53 4.20 -7.38
C ALA A 123 5.05 2.91 -6.70
N ARG A 124 4.56 1.73 -7.11
CA ARG A 124 5.04 0.47 -6.52
C ARG A 124 6.47 0.13 -6.93
N VAL A 125 6.92 0.39 -8.17
CA VAL A 125 8.32 0.07 -8.54
C VAL A 125 9.32 1.04 -7.92
N MET A 126 8.92 2.29 -7.67
CA MET A 126 9.72 3.24 -6.91
C MET A 126 9.87 2.79 -5.45
N LEU A 127 8.84 2.13 -4.88
CA LEU A 127 8.93 1.53 -3.55
C LEU A 127 9.68 0.19 -3.55
N ASP A 128 9.50 -0.69 -4.55
CA ASP A 128 10.29 -1.94 -4.71
C ASP A 128 11.80 -1.70 -4.88
N ALA A 129 12.21 -0.49 -5.26
CA ALA A 129 13.63 -0.12 -5.34
C ALA A 129 14.23 0.20 -3.96
N HIS A 130 13.41 0.41 -2.92
CA HIS A 130 13.87 0.61 -1.56
C HIS A 130 14.26 -0.75 -0.94
N PRO A 131 15.48 -0.93 -0.41
CA PRO A 131 16.01 -2.26 -0.02
C PRO A 131 15.22 -2.97 1.10
N SER A 132 14.38 -2.24 1.84
CA SER A 132 13.51 -2.79 2.89
C SER A 132 12.05 -3.06 2.46
N ILE A 133 11.63 -2.73 1.23
CA ILE A 133 10.21 -2.81 0.80
C ILE A 133 10.06 -3.79 -0.37
N ARG A 134 9.05 -4.66 -0.31
CA ARG A 134 8.63 -5.46 -1.48
C ARG A 134 7.12 -5.36 -1.71
N CYS A 135 6.76 -4.79 -2.87
CA CYS A 135 5.42 -4.80 -3.45
C CYS A 135 5.22 -5.98 -4.42
N GLY A 136 6.03 -6.07 -5.47
CA GLY A 136 5.85 -7.05 -6.56
C GLY A 136 4.65 -6.75 -7.50
N GLU A 137 4.22 -7.79 -8.22
CA GLU A 137 3.20 -7.73 -9.28
C GLU A 137 1.74 -7.58 -8.78
N GLU A 138 0.79 -7.33 -9.71
CA GLU A 138 -0.65 -7.43 -9.39
C GLU A 138 -1.02 -8.88 -9.05
N THR A 139 -1.54 -9.12 -7.84
CA THR A 139 -1.95 -10.47 -7.41
C THR A 139 -3.23 -10.93 -8.11
N ARG A 140 -4.09 -9.98 -8.50
CA ARG A 140 -5.39 -10.16 -9.18
C ARG A 140 -6.45 -10.92 -8.36
N VAL A 141 -6.06 -11.73 -7.38
CA VAL A 141 -6.93 -12.54 -6.52
C VAL A 141 -7.45 -11.74 -5.33
N ILE A 142 -6.63 -10.86 -4.72
CA ILE A 142 -7.03 -9.99 -3.61
C ILE A 142 -8.26 -9.13 -3.97
N PRO A 143 -8.27 -8.34 -5.08
CA PRO A 143 -9.46 -7.56 -5.44
C PRO A 143 -10.68 -8.43 -5.82
N ARG A 144 -10.51 -9.72 -6.15
CA ARG A 144 -11.63 -10.64 -6.42
C ARG A 144 -12.28 -11.13 -5.13
N ILE A 145 -11.51 -11.60 -4.15
CA ILE A 145 -12.08 -12.04 -2.85
C ILE A 145 -12.72 -10.86 -2.12
N LEU A 146 -12.12 -9.66 -2.17
CA LEU A 146 -12.73 -8.43 -1.64
C LEU A 146 -14.06 -8.09 -2.34
N ALA A 147 -14.15 -8.28 -3.67
CA ALA A 147 -15.41 -8.06 -4.39
C ALA A 147 -16.49 -9.09 -4.02
N MET A 148 -16.12 -10.35 -3.78
CA MET A 148 -17.04 -11.39 -3.30
C MET A 148 -17.54 -11.09 -1.88
N GLN A 149 -16.65 -10.69 -0.98
CA GLN A 149 -16.98 -10.26 0.38
C GLN A 149 -18.00 -9.10 0.38
N VAL A 150 -17.79 -8.11 -0.48
CA VAL A 150 -18.72 -6.97 -0.62
C VAL A 150 -20.07 -7.42 -1.15
N GLN A 151 -20.13 -8.45 -2.02
CA GLN A 151 -21.42 -9.00 -2.50
C GLN A 151 -22.17 -9.72 -1.37
N TRP A 152 -21.49 -10.55 -0.57
CA TRP A 152 -22.08 -11.24 0.58
C TRP A 152 -22.66 -10.24 1.60
N ARG A 153 -21.86 -9.25 2.04
CA ARG A 153 -22.31 -8.26 3.04
C ARG A 153 -23.40 -7.31 2.52
N ARG A 154 -23.52 -7.08 1.20
CA ARG A 154 -24.56 -6.21 0.62
C ARG A 154 -25.92 -6.88 0.44
N SER A 155 -25.98 -8.22 0.45
CA SER A 155 -27.23 -8.96 0.32
C SER A 155 -27.75 -9.33 1.71
N THR A 156 -28.77 -8.63 2.22
CA THR A 156 -29.37 -8.92 3.54
C THR A 156 -29.80 -10.38 3.68
N LYS A 157 -30.34 -10.97 2.61
CA LYS A 157 -30.74 -12.39 2.58
C LYS A 157 -29.54 -13.33 2.68
N GLU A 158 -28.42 -13.01 2.02
CA GLU A 158 -27.23 -13.86 2.08
C GLU A 158 -26.51 -13.69 3.42
N LYS A 159 -26.42 -12.46 3.94
CA LYS A 159 -25.85 -12.21 5.28
C LYS A 159 -26.57 -13.02 6.36
N SER A 160 -27.91 -12.98 6.37
CA SER A 160 -28.71 -13.78 7.31
C SER A 160 -28.48 -15.29 7.15
N ARG A 161 -28.31 -15.80 5.91
CA ARG A 161 -28.00 -17.23 5.70
C ARG A 161 -26.61 -17.62 6.19
N LEU A 162 -25.63 -16.71 6.09
CA LEU A 162 -24.28 -16.91 6.62
C LEU A 162 -24.27 -16.88 8.15
N GLU A 163 -24.98 -15.91 8.75
CA GLU A 163 -25.15 -15.78 10.21
C GLU A 163 -25.82 -17.05 10.81
N GLU A 164 -26.93 -17.53 10.23
CA GLU A 164 -27.60 -18.77 10.65
C GLU A 164 -26.73 -20.04 10.43
N ALA A 165 -25.75 -19.99 9.52
CA ALA A 165 -24.79 -21.06 9.29
C ALA A 165 -23.53 -20.97 10.20
N GLY A 166 -23.48 -20.01 11.12
CA GLY A 166 -22.31 -19.75 11.98
C GLY A 166 -21.13 -19.09 11.27
N VAL A 167 -21.31 -18.63 10.03
CA VAL A 167 -20.31 -17.90 9.24
C VAL A 167 -20.50 -16.40 9.51
N THR A 168 -20.09 -15.99 10.72
CA THR A 168 -20.24 -14.60 11.19
C THR A 168 -19.29 -13.63 10.49
N ASP A 169 -19.48 -12.33 10.72
CA ASP A 169 -18.56 -11.30 10.25
C ASP A 169 -17.13 -11.54 10.80
N GLU A 170 -16.93 -12.05 12.03
CA GLU A 170 -15.60 -12.41 12.54
C GLU A 170 -14.97 -13.57 11.76
N VAL A 171 -15.73 -14.66 11.51
CA VAL A 171 -15.23 -15.84 10.78
C VAL A 171 -14.82 -15.48 9.35
N LEU A 172 -15.60 -14.63 8.67
CA LEU A 172 -15.27 -14.12 7.35
C LEU A 172 -14.03 -13.23 7.38
N ASP A 173 -13.93 -12.33 8.35
CA ASP A 173 -12.80 -11.41 8.49
C ASP A 173 -11.51 -12.16 8.82
N ASP A 174 -11.58 -13.22 9.63
CA ASP A 174 -10.48 -14.14 9.91
C ASP A 174 -10.02 -14.90 8.66
N ALA A 175 -10.94 -15.48 7.89
CA ALA A 175 -10.61 -16.23 6.68
C ALA A 175 -10.01 -15.32 5.59
N ILE A 176 -10.57 -14.13 5.40
CA ILE A 176 -10.17 -13.20 4.34
C ILE A 176 -8.85 -12.52 4.67
N SER A 177 -8.64 -12.07 5.91
CA SER A 177 -7.35 -11.52 6.33
C SER A 177 -6.23 -12.55 6.21
N SER A 178 -6.48 -13.82 6.58
CA SER A 178 -5.52 -14.91 6.41
C SER A 178 -5.21 -15.17 4.93
N PHE A 179 -6.23 -15.24 4.06
CA PHE A 179 -6.03 -15.38 2.61
C PHE A 179 -5.22 -14.22 2.01
N VAL A 180 -5.58 -12.97 2.34
CA VAL A 180 -4.89 -11.77 1.81
C VAL A 180 -3.44 -11.74 2.29
N LEU A 181 -3.20 -12.02 3.58
CA LEU A 181 -1.88 -12.03 4.18
C LEU A 181 -0.97 -13.12 3.58
N GLU A 182 -1.48 -14.35 3.42
CA GLU A 182 -0.77 -15.45 2.79
C GLU A 182 -0.35 -15.12 1.35
N VAL A 183 -1.26 -14.55 0.56
CA VAL A 183 -0.95 -14.10 -0.80
C VAL A 183 0.15 -13.04 -0.76
N ILE A 184 -0.01 -11.96 0.02
CA ILE A 184 0.97 -10.86 0.12
C ILE A 184 2.34 -11.37 0.58
N ALA A 185 2.39 -12.28 1.56
CA ALA A 185 3.63 -12.83 2.09
C ALA A 185 4.37 -13.69 1.05
N LYS A 186 3.65 -14.59 0.36
CA LYS A 186 4.27 -15.68 -0.42
C LYS A 186 4.33 -15.48 -1.93
N HIS A 187 3.74 -14.43 -2.50
CA HIS A 187 3.78 -14.19 -3.96
C HIS A 187 5.09 -13.59 -4.48
N GLY A 188 6.07 -13.30 -3.63
CA GLY A 188 7.35 -12.67 -3.98
C GLY A 188 8.37 -12.78 -2.84
N GLU A 189 9.54 -12.15 -3.01
CA GLU A 189 10.63 -12.19 -2.01
C GLU A 189 10.19 -11.67 -0.63
N ALA A 190 10.82 -12.16 0.43
CA ALA A 190 10.61 -11.64 1.78
C ALA A 190 11.29 -10.27 1.96
N ALA A 191 10.65 -9.36 2.69
CA ALA A 191 11.19 -8.04 3.00
C ALA A 191 10.65 -7.51 4.35
N PRO A 192 11.36 -6.58 5.02
CA PRO A 192 10.89 -5.94 6.25
C PRO A 192 9.49 -5.29 6.15
N TYR A 193 9.19 -4.64 5.02
CA TYR A 193 7.91 -4.00 4.74
C TYR A 193 7.27 -4.65 3.52
N LEU A 194 6.15 -5.34 3.73
CA LEU A 194 5.38 -5.94 2.64
C LEU A 194 4.33 -4.97 2.11
N CYS A 195 4.19 -5.00 0.80
CA CYS A 195 3.34 -4.11 0.03
C CYS A 195 2.49 -4.93 -0.96
N ASN A 196 1.31 -4.40 -1.31
CA ASN A 196 0.47 -4.92 -2.38
C ASN A 196 0.02 -3.80 -3.31
N LYS A 197 0.15 -4.02 -4.63
CA LYS A 197 -0.41 -3.14 -5.67
C LYS A 197 -1.43 -3.90 -6.49
N ASP A 198 -2.69 -3.81 -6.08
CA ASP A 198 -3.84 -4.23 -6.88
C ASP A 198 -4.82 -3.04 -6.95
N PRO A 199 -5.00 -2.36 -8.11
CA PRO A 199 -5.60 -1.02 -8.16
C PRO A 199 -6.98 -0.89 -7.48
N PHE A 200 -7.83 -1.92 -7.61
CA PHE A 200 -9.19 -1.93 -7.07
C PHE A 200 -9.31 -2.35 -5.60
N THR A 201 -8.23 -2.71 -4.91
CA THR A 201 -8.22 -2.88 -3.44
C THR A 201 -8.74 -1.65 -2.72
N HIS A 202 -8.52 -0.46 -3.29
CA HIS A 202 -8.95 0.81 -2.75
C HIS A 202 -10.48 1.04 -2.80
N LYS A 203 -11.25 0.13 -3.42
CA LYS A 203 -12.71 0.03 -3.23
C LYS A 203 -13.11 -0.64 -1.91
N SER A 204 -12.13 -1.06 -1.12
CA SER A 204 -12.29 -1.73 0.17
C SER A 204 -11.29 -1.21 1.22
N THR A 205 -10.74 0.01 1.06
CA THR A 205 -9.76 0.62 1.99
C THR A 205 -10.24 0.63 3.44
N VAL A 206 -11.52 0.95 3.70
CA VAL A 206 -12.09 0.95 5.06
C VAL A 206 -12.07 -0.45 5.67
N TYR A 207 -12.40 -1.47 4.87
CA TYR A 207 -12.43 -2.86 5.30
C TYR A 207 -11.02 -3.46 5.46
N LEU A 208 -10.10 -3.18 4.53
CA LEU A 208 -8.69 -3.55 4.69
C LEU A 208 -8.07 -2.89 5.93
N SER A 209 -8.46 -1.64 6.26
CA SER A 209 -8.02 -0.96 7.47
C SER A 209 -8.63 -1.52 8.77
N SER A 210 -9.72 -2.30 8.71
CA SER A 210 -10.23 -3.04 9.88
C SER A 210 -9.59 -4.42 10.01
N LEU A 211 -9.26 -5.08 8.89
CA LEU A 211 -8.54 -6.36 8.89
C LEU A 211 -7.05 -6.22 9.29
N PHE A 212 -6.42 -5.11 8.92
CA PHE A 212 -5.00 -4.85 9.12
C PHE A 212 -4.81 -3.49 9.83
N PRO A 213 -4.84 -3.45 11.18
CA PRO A 213 -4.91 -2.20 11.94
C PRO A 213 -3.75 -1.23 11.70
N ASN A 214 -2.56 -1.74 11.37
CA ASN A 214 -1.35 -0.95 11.14
C ASN A 214 -1.05 -0.71 9.65
N ALA A 215 -1.96 -1.12 8.74
CA ALA A 215 -1.78 -0.91 7.31
C ALA A 215 -1.95 0.55 6.90
N LYS A 216 -1.16 0.97 5.91
CA LYS A 216 -1.21 2.30 5.27
C LYS A 216 -1.54 2.18 3.79
N PHE A 217 -2.23 3.19 3.27
CA PHE A 217 -2.82 3.19 1.93
C PHE A 217 -2.29 4.36 1.10
N ILE A 218 -1.85 4.09 -0.13
CA ILE A 218 -1.40 5.08 -1.10
C ILE A 218 -2.42 5.09 -2.26
N LEU A 219 -3.30 6.09 -2.24
CA LEU A 219 -4.31 6.30 -3.27
C LEU A 219 -3.71 7.14 -4.40
N MET A 220 -3.34 6.49 -5.50
CA MET A 220 -2.91 7.17 -6.70
C MET A 220 -4.07 7.88 -7.40
N LEU A 221 -3.98 9.20 -7.44
CA LEU A 221 -4.81 10.10 -8.20
C LEU A 221 -4.11 10.46 -9.51
N ARG A 222 -4.89 10.66 -10.57
CA ARG A 222 -4.42 11.17 -11.86
C ARG A 222 -5.57 11.92 -12.51
N ASP A 223 -5.28 12.85 -13.42
CA ASP A 223 -6.31 13.43 -14.29
C ASP A 223 -7.08 12.30 -14.99
N GLY A 224 -8.40 12.26 -14.78
CA GLY A 224 -9.27 11.24 -15.34
C GLY A 224 -9.24 11.20 -16.87
N ARG A 225 -8.93 12.33 -17.50
CA ARG A 225 -8.77 12.42 -18.95
C ARG A 225 -7.54 11.66 -19.42
N ALA A 226 -6.42 11.82 -18.73
CA ALA A 226 -5.19 11.07 -18.98
C ALA A 226 -5.34 9.57 -18.71
N ALA A 227 -6.00 9.21 -17.61
CA ALA A 227 -6.25 7.82 -17.24
C ALA A 227 -7.13 7.09 -18.29
N VAL A 228 -8.28 7.68 -18.64
CA VAL A 228 -9.22 7.11 -19.64
C VAL A 228 -8.59 7.04 -21.03
N HIS A 229 -7.91 8.10 -21.47
CA HIS A 229 -7.19 8.07 -22.75
C HIS A 229 -6.14 6.95 -22.79
N SER A 230 -5.39 6.74 -21.70
CA SER A 230 -4.45 5.61 -21.61
C SER A 230 -5.14 4.24 -21.60
N MET A 231 -6.36 4.11 -21.07
CA MET A 231 -7.11 2.86 -21.11
C MET A 231 -7.57 2.53 -22.53
N ILE A 232 -8.16 3.51 -23.22
CA ILE A 232 -8.73 3.37 -24.55
C ILE A 232 -7.64 3.06 -25.59
N THR A 233 -6.63 3.92 -25.70
CA THR A 233 -5.57 3.79 -26.71
C THR A 233 -4.76 2.50 -26.57
N ARG A 234 -4.44 2.09 -25.33
CA ARG A 234 -3.73 0.83 -25.06
C ARG A 234 -4.65 -0.38 -24.95
N LYS A 235 -5.97 -0.24 -25.14
CA LYS A 235 -6.96 -1.33 -25.02
C LYS A 235 -6.80 -2.11 -23.71
N VAL A 236 -6.76 -1.40 -22.58
CA VAL A 236 -6.64 -2.00 -21.24
C VAL A 236 -8.04 -2.30 -20.72
N THR A 237 -8.48 -3.55 -20.84
CA THR A 237 -9.82 -3.99 -20.48
C THR A 237 -10.05 -3.94 -18.97
N ILE A 238 -11.13 -3.26 -18.56
CA ILE A 238 -11.60 -3.21 -17.17
C ILE A 238 -13.10 -3.52 -17.17
N THR A 239 -13.53 -4.42 -16.29
CA THR A 239 -14.94 -4.80 -16.16
C THR A 239 -15.84 -3.58 -15.94
N GLY A 240 -16.81 -3.38 -16.83
CA GLY A 240 -17.79 -2.29 -16.77
C GLY A 240 -17.34 -0.97 -17.41
N PHE A 241 -16.16 -0.89 -18.01
CA PHE A 241 -15.72 0.25 -18.83
C PHE A 241 -15.86 -0.09 -20.31
N ASP A 242 -16.59 0.73 -21.05
CA ASP A 242 -16.63 0.66 -22.51
C ASP A 242 -15.46 1.47 -23.10
N LEU A 243 -14.51 0.74 -23.70
CA LEU A 243 -13.32 1.32 -24.32
C LEU A 243 -13.58 1.96 -25.69
N THR A 244 -14.80 1.85 -26.25
CA THR A 244 -15.20 2.58 -27.45
C THR A 244 -15.74 3.98 -27.15
N SER A 245 -16.08 4.26 -25.89
CA SER A 245 -16.71 5.51 -25.46
C SER A 245 -15.93 6.22 -24.36
N TYR A 246 -15.29 7.35 -24.70
CA TYR A 246 -14.68 8.26 -23.71
C TYR A 246 -15.69 8.71 -22.66
N ARG A 247 -16.93 9.01 -23.05
CA ARG A 247 -18.01 9.42 -22.13
C ARG A 247 -18.30 8.33 -21.10
N ASN A 248 -18.50 7.09 -21.54
CA ASN A 248 -18.73 5.97 -20.63
C ASN A 248 -17.54 5.75 -19.68
N SER A 249 -16.33 5.69 -20.24
CA SER A 249 -15.11 5.45 -19.48
C SER A 249 -14.81 6.57 -18.47
N LEU A 250 -15.10 7.84 -18.78
CA LEU A 250 -14.98 8.96 -17.83
C LEU A 250 -16.04 8.90 -16.72
N THR A 251 -17.30 8.59 -17.03
CA THR A 251 -18.33 8.36 -16.00
C THR A 251 -17.94 7.21 -15.06
N LYS A 252 -17.37 6.13 -15.61
CA LYS A 252 -16.90 4.97 -14.83
C LYS A 252 -15.65 5.27 -14.02
N TRP A 253 -14.72 6.07 -14.56
CA TRP A 253 -13.58 6.61 -13.81
C TRP A 253 -14.09 7.45 -12.63
N ASN A 254 -15.04 8.36 -12.85
CA ASN A 254 -15.60 9.24 -11.82
C ASN A 254 -16.23 8.42 -10.68
N GLN A 255 -17.11 7.47 -11.01
CA GLN A 255 -17.73 6.57 -10.04
C GLN A 255 -16.70 5.74 -9.24
N ALA A 256 -15.62 5.29 -9.90
CA ALA A 256 -14.59 4.50 -9.25
C ALA A 256 -13.71 5.34 -8.31
N ILE A 257 -13.25 6.52 -8.75
CA ILE A 257 -12.38 7.38 -7.95
C ILE A 257 -13.14 8.06 -6.82
N GLU A 258 -14.42 8.40 -6.99
CA GLU A 258 -15.27 8.93 -5.93
C GLU A 258 -15.37 7.95 -4.75
N ASN A 259 -15.59 6.66 -5.03
CA ASN A 259 -15.63 5.62 -4.00
C ASN A 259 -14.28 5.43 -3.30
N MET A 260 -13.19 5.35 -4.07
CA MET A 260 -11.84 5.18 -3.51
C MET A 260 -11.43 6.39 -2.65
N TYR A 261 -11.71 7.60 -3.13
CA TYR A 261 -11.38 8.84 -2.43
C TYR A 261 -12.23 9.00 -1.16
N SER A 262 -13.52 8.66 -1.21
CA SER A 262 -14.37 8.72 0.00
C SER A 262 -13.89 7.75 1.08
N GLN A 263 -13.46 6.53 0.72
CA GLN A 263 -12.89 5.59 1.68
C GLN A 263 -11.51 6.02 2.21
N CYS A 264 -10.66 6.60 1.37
CA CYS A 264 -9.38 7.18 1.79
C CYS A 264 -9.58 8.31 2.81
N VAL A 265 -10.53 9.22 2.57
CA VAL A 265 -10.93 10.27 3.52
C VAL A 265 -11.52 9.66 4.80
N GLN A 266 -12.31 8.59 4.69
CA GLN A 266 -12.97 7.93 5.84
C GLN A 266 -11.99 7.24 6.80
N VAL A 267 -10.90 6.62 6.31
CA VAL A 267 -9.86 6.04 7.20
C VAL A 267 -8.91 7.09 7.78
N GLY A 268 -8.92 8.31 7.23
CA GLY A 268 -8.18 9.46 7.75
C GLY A 268 -6.74 9.57 7.23
N PRO A 269 -6.13 10.77 7.36
CA PRO A 269 -4.84 11.10 6.76
C PRO A 269 -3.63 10.39 7.40
N THR A 270 -3.81 9.78 8.58
CA THR A 270 -2.78 8.94 9.22
C THR A 270 -2.71 7.54 8.60
N LYS A 271 -3.77 7.11 7.90
CA LYS A 271 -3.85 5.78 7.27
C LYS A 271 -3.89 5.82 5.75
N CYS A 272 -4.43 6.87 5.13
CA CYS A 272 -4.46 6.98 3.67
C CYS A 272 -3.90 8.31 3.17
N MET A 273 -2.92 8.22 2.27
CA MET A 273 -2.30 9.34 1.58
C MET A 273 -2.73 9.35 0.09
N PRO A 274 -3.49 10.36 -0.35
CA PRO A 274 -3.68 10.61 -1.78
C PRO A 274 -2.38 11.16 -2.40
N VAL A 275 -1.95 10.56 -3.51
CA VAL A 275 -0.74 10.96 -4.26
C VAL A 275 -1.15 11.29 -5.70
N GLN A 276 -0.88 12.52 -6.14
CA GLN A 276 -1.12 12.91 -7.53
C GLN A 276 0.03 12.42 -8.42
N TYR A 277 -0.30 11.62 -9.43
CA TYR A 277 0.65 11.07 -10.41
C TYR A 277 1.47 12.17 -11.09
N GLU A 278 0.80 13.26 -11.48
CA GLU A 278 1.43 14.39 -12.14
C GLU A 278 2.49 15.01 -11.23
N GLN A 279 2.20 15.20 -9.95
CA GLN A 279 3.14 15.76 -8.98
C GLN A 279 4.28 14.79 -8.65
N LEU A 280 4.00 13.48 -8.53
CA LEU A 280 5.03 12.43 -8.38
C LEU A 280 5.98 12.38 -9.60
N VAL A 281 5.47 12.62 -10.81
CA VAL A 281 6.29 12.66 -12.03
C VAL A 281 7.08 13.95 -12.16
N LEU A 282 6.51 15.10 -11.79
CA LEU A 282 7.18 16.40 -11.88
C LEU A 282 8.25 16.57 -10.78
N HIS A 283 7.95 16.10 -9.57
CA HIS A 283 8.74 16.31 -8.35
C HIS A 283 9.00 14.99 -7.58
N PRO A 284 9.66 13.99 -8.21
CA PRO A 284 9.74 12.64 -7.65
C PRO A 284 10.47 12.58 -6.31
N LYS A 285 11.48 13.44 -6.08
CA LYS A 285 12.19 13.48 -4.79
C LYS A 285 11.28 13.91 -3.65
N GLU A 286 10.63 15.08 -3.79
CA GLU A 286 9.71 15.60 -2.78
C GLU A 286 8.60 14.60 -2.44
N TRP A 287 7.98 13.99 -3.46
CA TRP A 287 6.87 13.07 -3.23
C TRP A 287 7.32 11.72 -2.66
N MET A 288 8.48 11.19 -3.02
CA MET A 288 8.99 9.98 -2.37
C MET A 288 9.43 10.25 -0.93
N GLU A 289 10.04 11.40 -0.62
CA GLU A 289 10.37 11.79 0.75
C GLU A 289 9.09 11.88 1.60
N ARG A 290 8.03 12.50 1.05
CA ARG A 290 6.71 12.60 1.70
C ARG A 290 6.03 11.23 1.87
N ILE A 291 6.10 10.34 0.87
CA ILE A 291 5.55 8.98 0.93
C ILE A 291 6.28 8.15 1.99
N LEU A 292 7.61 8.10 1.98
CA LEU A 292 8.38 7.33 2.96
C LEU A 292 8.20 7.87 4.38
N THR A 293 8.14 9.20 4.55
CA THR A 293 7.78 9.84 5.83
C THR A 293 6.39 9.43 6.31
N PHE A 294 5.38 9.47 5.43
CA PHE A 294 4.02 8.99 5.74
C PHE A 294 3.99 7.51 6.10
N LEU A 295 4.80 6.67 5.43
CA LEU A 295 4.92 5.25 5.73
C LEU A 295 5.68 4.96 7.04
N GLU A 296 6.43 5.92 7.59
CA GLU A 296 7.39 5.75 8.70
C GLU A 296 8.57 4.82 8.31
N ILE A 297 9.06 4.96 7.08
CA ILE A 297 10.21 4.25 6.54
C ILE A 297 11.34 5.26 6.29
N PRO A 298 12.62 4.95 6.60
CA PRO A 298 13.76 5.81 6.30
C PRO A 298 13.86 6.18 4.81
N TRP A 299 14.56 7.28 4.50
CA TRP A 299 14.92 7.62 3.13
C TRP A 299 16.00 6.68 2.58
N ASP A 300 15.81 6.22 1.34
CA ASP A 300 16.86 5.64 0.50
C ASP A 300 16.77 6.24 -0.91
N GLU A 301 17.89 6.67 -1.48
CA GLU A 301 17.93 7.33 -2.80
C GLU A 301 17.51 6.37 -3.93
N ALA A 302 17.60 5.06 -3.73
CA ALA A 302 17.26 4.03 -4.72
C ALA A 302 15.84 4.17 -5.29
N VAL A 303 14.90 4.75 -4.54
CA VAL A 303 13.51 5.00 -4.99
C VAL A 303 13.42 5.96 -6.19
N LEU A 304 14.42 6.81 -6.40
CA LEU A 304 14.52 7.68 -7.57
C LEU A 304 15.19 7.00 -8.77
N HIS A 305 15.76 5.82 -8.54
CA HIS A 305 16.56 5.05 -9.50
C HIS A 305 15.94 3.69 -9.87
N HIS A 306 14.63 3.52 -9.70
CA HIS A 306 13.94 2.23 -9.86
C HIS A 306 14.28 1.46 -11.13
N GLN A 307 14.51 2.13 -12.27
CA GLN A 307 14.91 1.51 -13.53
C GLN A 307 16.20 0.67 -13.40
N ASP A 308 17.09 1.06 -12.49
CA ASP A 308 18.37 0.42 -12.24
C ASP A 308 18.25 -0.81 -11.31
N PHE A 309 17.07 -1.06 -10.73
CA PHE A 309 16.78 -2.16 -9.80
C PHE A 309 15.85 -3.24 -10.37
N ILE A 310 15.45 -3.12 -11.64
CA ILE A 310 14.51 -4.06 -12.27
C ILE A 310 15.15 -5.44 -12.46
N GLY A 311 14.46 -6.47 -11.96
CA GLY A 311 14.92 -7.86 -12.04
C GLY A 311 16.19 -8.17 -11.23
N LYS A 312 16.61 -7.28 -10.32
CA LYS A 312 17.70 -7.53 -9.36
C LYS A 312 17.13 -8.08 -8.04
N PRO A 313 17.89 -8.90 -7.28
CA PRO A 313 17.50 -9.33 -5.93
C PRO A 313 17.21 -8.13 -5.03
N GLY A 314 16.12 -8.19 -4.26
CA GLY A 314 15.68 -7.06 -3.42
C GLY A 314 15.28 -5.80 -4.22
N GLY A 315 14.90 -5.96 -5.49
CA GLY A 315 14.50 -4.89 -6.40
C GLY A 315 13.15 -5.14 -7.08
N ALA A 316 12.85 -4.36 -8.12
CA ALA A 316 11.56 -4.38 -8.79
C ALA A 316 11.36 -5.61 -9.72
N SER A 317 10.59 -6.60 -9.27
CA SER A 317 10.10 -7.70 -10.12
C SER A 317 8.94 -7.23 -11.01
N LEU A 318 8.95 -7.57 -12.30
CA LEU A 318 7.95 -7.14 -13.29
C LEU A 318 7.36 -8.31 -14.06
N SER A 319 6.02 -8.38 -14.13
CA SER A 319 5.32 -9.30 -15.03
C SER A 319 5.45 -8.86 -16.49
N LYS A 320 5.91 -9.77 -17.36
CA LYS A 320 6.00 -9.56 -18.82
C LYS A 320 4.64 -9.24 -19.48
N ILE A 321 3.53 -9.62 -18.84
CA ILE A 321 2.16 -9.44 -19.36
C ILE A 321 1.39 -8.27 -18.71
N GLU A 322 1.96 -7.58 -17.71
CA GLU A 322 1.35 -6.37 -17.15
C GLU A 322 1.40 -5.21 -18.18
N ARG A 323 0.27 -4.53 -18.38
CA ARG A 323 0.12 -3.43 -19.37
C ARG A 323 0.86 -2.13 -19.02
N SER A 324 1.67 -2.17 -17.96
CA SER A 324 2.47 -1.05 -17.44
C SER A 324 3.97 -1.32 -17.53
N THR A 325 4.39 -2.52 -17.93
CA THR A 325 5.78 -2.96 -17.90
C THR A 325 6.66 -2.19 -18.90
N ASP A 326 6.16 -1.92 -20.10
CA ASP A 326 6.91 -1.19 -21.15
C ASP A 326 7.18 0.30 -20.81
N GLN A 327 6.48 0.86 -19.82
CA GLN A 327 6.68 2.22 -19.34
C GLN A 327 7.53 2.27 -18.07
N VAL A 328 7.31 1.38 -17.10
CA VAL A 328 8.02 1.40 -15.81
C VAL A 328 9.44 0.81 -15.86
N VAL A 329 9.87 0.31 -17.02
CA VAL A 329 11.30 0.07 -17.29
C VAL A 329 12.09 1.36 -17.52
N LYS A 330 11.41 2.50 -17.75
CA LYS A 330 12.05 3.78 -18.04
C LYS A 330 12.12 4.64 -16.78
N PRO A 331 13.18 5.45 -16.59
CA PRO A 331 13.23 6.43 -15.50
C PRO A 331 12.04 7.39 -15.57
N VAL A 332 11.70 8.03 -14.43
CA VAL A 332 10.61 9.01 -14.33
C VAL A 332 10.76 10.09 -15.39
N ASN A 333 9.72 10.29 -16.21
CA ASN A 333 9.75 11.11 -17.42
C ASN A 333 8.37 11.72 -17.74
N LEU A 334 8.36 12.71 -18.64
CA LEU A 334 7.20 13.58 -18.90
C LEU A 334 6.27 13.09 -20.02
N ASP A 335 6.63 12.05 -20.79
CA ASP A 335 5.97 11.73 -22.07
C ASP A 335 4.48 11.39 -21.94
N ALA A 336 4.05 10.93 -20.77
CA ALA A 336 2.66 10.55 -20.51
C ALA A 336 1.80 11.65 -19.84
N LEU A 337 2.35 12.81 -19.44
CA LEU A 337 1.57 13.82 -18.70
C LEU A 337 0.39 14.37 -19.51
N THR A 338 0.67 14.89 -20.70
CA THR A 338 -0.30 15.61 -21.55
C THR A 338 -0.67 14.85 -22.82
N SER A 339 -0.31 13.56 -22.94
CA SER A 339 -0.50 12.76 -24.16
C SER A 339 -1.97 12.51 -24.56
N TRP A 340 -2.93 12.98 -23.77
CA TRP A 340 -4.37 12.85 -24.00
C TRP A 340 -5.00 14.06 -24.70
N VAL A 341 -4.29 15.18 -24.73
CA VAL A 341 -4.75 16.47 -25.28
C VAL A 341 -5.07 16.31 -26.77
N GLY A 342 -6.20 16.85 -27.21
CA GLY A 342 -6.66 16.77 -28.61
C GLY A 342 -7.21 15.41 -29.06
N HIS A 343 -7.26 14.38 -28.20
CA HIS A 343 -7.75 13.03 -28.56
C HIS A 343 -9.19 12.72 -28.10
N MET A 344 -9.89 13.67 -27.49
CA MET A 344 -11.25 13.50 -26.99
C MET A 344 -12.27 14.17 -27.91
N PRO A 345 -13.45 13.55 -28.15
CA PRO A 345 -14.54 14.19 -28.88
C PRO A 345 -15.01 15.49 -28.23
N ASP A 346 -15.37 16.48 -29.06
CA ASP A 346 -15.75 17.83 -28.60
C ASP A 346 -16.97 17.83 -27.67
N ASP A 347 -17.93 16.91 -27.86
CA ASP A 347 -19.09 16.76 -26.99
C ASP A 347 -18.69 16.31 -25.58
N VAL A 348 -17.66 15.45 -25.48
CA VAL A 348 -17.10 14.97 -24.21
C VAL A 348 -16.28 16.07 -23.54
N VAL A 349 -15.51 16.85 -24.29
CA VAL A 349 -14.76 18.01 -23.77
C VAL A 349 -15.71 19.07 -23.24
N ARG A 350 -16.77 19.42 -23.99
CA ARG A 350 -17.81 20.38 -23.58
C ARG A 350 -18.53 19.94 -22.30
N ASP A 351 -18.89 18.67 -22.21
CA ASP A 351 -19.68 18.13 -21.10
C ASP A 351 -18.82 17.65 -19.91
N MET A 352 -17.49 17.79 -19.99
CA MET A 352 -16.51 17.26 -19.01
C MET A 352 -16.85 17.54 -17.53
N PRO A 353 -17.29 18.76 -17.12
CA PRO A 353 -17.65 19.03 -15.71
C PRO A 353 -18.83 18.20 -15.21
N TYR A 354 -19.74 17.78 -16.10
CA TYR A 354 -20.92 16.98 -15.77
C TYR A 354 -20.63 15.47 -15.82
N ILE A 355 -19.76 15.04 -16.74
CA ILE A 355 -19.33 13.63 -16.86
C ILE A 355 -18.42 13.23 -15.69
N ALA A 356 -17.51 14.12 -15.29
CA ALA A 356 -16.42 13.83 -14.37
C ALA A 356 -16.22 14.93 -13.30
N PRO A 357 -17.23 15.24 -12.45
CA PRO A 357 -17.12 16.26 -11.40
C PRO A 357 -15.99 16.01 -10.38
N MET A 358 -15.52 14.76 -10.24
CA MET A 358 -14.34 14.45 -9.42
C MET A 358 -13.05 15.12 -9.93
N LEU A 359 -12.96 15.52 -11.21
CA LEU A 359 -11.81 16.29 -11.70
C LEU A 359 -11.62 17.56 -10.84
N GLN A 360 -12.68 18.38 -10.74
CA GLN A 360 -12.65 19.63 -9.98
C GLN A 360 -12.38 19.37 -8.48
N ARG A 361 -13.00 18.33 -7.90
CA ARG A 361 -12.82 17.97 -6.48
C ARG A 361 -11.39 17.52 -6.15
N LEU A 362 -10.67 16.98 -7.14
CA LEU A 362 -9.28 16.52 -6.98
C LEU A 362 -8.24 17.56 -7.46
N GLY A 363 -8.68 18.77 -7.84
CA GLY A 363 -7.80 19.89 -8.25
C GLY A 363 -7.56 20.02 -9.75
N TYR A 364 -8.14 19.17 -10.60
CA TYR A 364 -8.02 19.27 -12.05
C TYR A 364 -9.14 20.15 -12.61
N ASP A 365 -8.81 21.27 -13.27
CA ASP A 365 -9.82 22.07 -13.95
C ASP A 365 -10.44 21.27 -15.11
N PRO A 366 -11.75 20.96 -15.09
CA PRO A 366 -12.41 20.16 -16.12
C PRO A 366 -12.54 20.91 -17.46
N ARG A 367 -12.32 22.24 -17.50
CA ARG A 367 -12.42 23.09 -18.71
C ARG A 367 -11.06 23.36 -19.38
N GLN A 368 -9.95 23.18 -18.67
CA GLN A 368 -8.59 23.33 -19.26
C GLN A 368 -8.18 22.05 -20.02
N ASN A 369 -7.46 22.20 -21.13
CA ASN A 369 -7.07 21.10 -22.01
C ASN A 369 -5.66 21.34 -22.61
N PRO A 370 -4.58 20.94 -21.92
CA PRO A 370 -4.54 20.37 -20.57
C PRO A 370 -4.64 21.46 -19.47
N PRO A 371 -4.86 21.10 -18.20
CA PRO A 371 -4.51 21.94 -17.06
C PRO A 371 -2.99 22.21 -17.01
N ASP A 372 -2.60 23.31 -16.36
CA ASP A 372 -1.22 23.46 -15.88
C ASP A 372 -0.99 22.52 -14.69
N TYR A 373 -0.25 21.44 -14.91
CA TYR A 373 0.14 20.50 -13.86
C TYR A 373 1.34 20.98 -13.04
N GLY A 374 2.04 22.05 -13.46
CA GLY A 374 3.27 22.53 -12.85
C GLY A 374 4.52 22.32 -13.71
N LYS A 375 5.68 22.74 -13.19
CA LYS A 375 6.97 22.68 -13.89
C LYS A 375 7.84 21.57 -13.31
N PRO A 376 8.46 20.70 -14.14
CA PRO A 376 9.25 19.58 -13.67
C PRO A 376 10.58 19.98 -13.05
N ASP A 377 11.07 19.16 -12.12
CA ASP A 377 12.44 19.19 -11.64
C ASP A 377 13.45 18.94 -12.78
N ALA A 378 14.64 19.51 -12.64
CA ALA A 378 15.70 19.40 -13.65
C ALA A 378 16.07 17.94 -13.99
N VAL A 379 16.06 17.05 -13.00
CA VAL A 379 16.35 15.61 -13.19
C VAL A 379 15.32 14.93 -14.11
N VAL A 380 14.04 15.30 -14.03
CA VAL A 380 12.97 14.71 -14.86
C VAL A 380 13.06 15.23 -16.30
N LEU A 381 13.45 16.50 -16.48
CA LEU A 381 13.79 17.05 -17.79
C LEU A 381 15.00 16.33 -18.41
N GLU A 382 16.02 16.01 -17.62
CA GLU A 382 17.20 15.28 -18.07
C GLU A 382 16.85 13.82 -18.46
N ASN A 383 16.11 13.10 -17.61
CA ASN A 383 15.60 11.76 -17.91
C ASN A 383 14.79 11.73 -19.21
N THR A 384 13.88 12.70 -19.40
CA THR A 384 13.06 12.83 -20.61
C THR A 384 13.91 13.13 -21.84
N LYS A 385 14.98 13.94 -21.72
CA LYS A 385 15.92 14.20 -22.83
C LYS A 385 16.72 12.95 -23.19
N LYS A 386 17.24 12.21 -22.19
CA LYS A 386 17.96 10.94 -22.40
C LYS A 386 17.10 9.93 -23.16
N LEU A 387 15.84 9.76 -22.76
CA LEU A 387 14.87 8.88 -23.42
C LEU A 387 14.51 9.29 -24.85
N LYS A 388 14.64 10.57 -25.22
CA LYS A 388 14.42 11.06 -26.59
C LYS A 388 15.68 10.99 -27.46
N GLY A 389 16.86 10.93 -26.85
CA GLY A 389 18.15 10.76 -27.53
C GLY A 389 18.62 9.31 -27.66
N GLN A 390 17.97 8.36 -26.99
CA GLN A 390 18.29 6.93 -27.01
C GLN A 390 17.08 6.14 -27.51
N GLU A 391 17.30 5.17 -28.42
CA GLU A 391 16.30 4.13 -28.66
C GLU A 391 16.21 3.21 -27.44
N TYR A 392 15.30 3.52 -26.51
CA TYR A 392 15.03 2.64 -25.37
C TYR A 392 14.23 1.41 -25.83
N GLN A 393 14.93 0.44 -26.42
CA GLN A 393 14.35 -0.83 -26.87
C GLN A 393 14.06 -1.73 -25.66
N TYR A 394 12.80 -1.72 -25.21
CA TYR A 394 12.31 -2.70 -24.23
C TYR A 394 12.31 -4.10 -24.86
N ASN A 395 13.23 -4.95 -24.41
CA ASN A 395 13.23 -6.37 -24.73
C ASN A 395 12.42 -7.15 -23.67
N PRO A 396 11.21 -7.68 -23.98
CA PRO A 396 10.40 -8.44 -23.03
C PRO A 396 11.07 -9.75 -22.58
N ASP A 397 12.01 -10.29 -23.37
CA ASP A 397 12.71 -11.53 -23.04
C ASP A 397 13.83 -11.30 -22.01
N ALA A 398 14.33 -10.06 -21.88
CA ALA A 398 15.40 -9.70 -20.95
C ALA A 398 14.97 -9.63 -19.47
N LEU A 399 13.67 -9.55 -19.17
CA LEU A 399 13.20 -9.71 -17.79
C LEU A 399 13.40 -11.18 -17.35
N PRO A 400 14.02 -11.45 -16.19
CA PRO A 400 14.23 -12.81 -15.71
C PRO A 400 12.89 -13.55 -15.57
N VAL A 401 12.88 -14.83 -15.93
CA VAL A 401 11.76 -15.72 -15.62
C VAL A 401 11.76 -15.91 -14.11
N GLN A 402 10.64 -15.63 -13.45
CA GLN A 402 10.49 -15.86 -12.01
C GLN A 402 10.89 -17.29 -11.69
N VAL A 403 11.96 -17.45 -10.89
CA VAL A 403 12.29 -18.74 -10.29
C VAL A 403 11.19 -19.04 -9.28
N ALA A 404 10.55 -20.20 -9.40
CA ALA A 404 9.59 -20.64 -8.39
C ALA A 404 10.28 -20.62 -7.02
N ILE A 405 9.74 -19.85 -6.07
CA ILE A 405 10.27 -19.79 -4.71
C ILE A 405 10.29 -21.24 -4.19
N PRO A 406 11.45 -21.79 -3.77
CA PRO A 406 11.54 -23.19 -3.39
C PRO A 406 10.54 -23.52 -2.29
N GLY A 407 9.72 -24.55 -2.51
CA GLY A 407 8.82 -25.09 -1.50
C GLY A 407 9.61 -25.44 -0.24
N HIS A 408 9.01 -25.17 0.93
CA HIS A 408 9.71 -25.26 2.21
C HIS A 408 10.21 -26.69 2.47
N PRO A 409 11.49 -26.90 2.84
CA PRO A 409 11.99 -28.21 3.29
C PRO A 409 11.49 -28.48 4.72
N GLY A 410 10.18 -28.72 4.83
CA GLY A 410 9.44 -28.86 6.09
C GLY A 410 8.03 -29.43 5.93
N ASP A 411 7.38 -29.20 4.77
CA ASP A 411 6.05 -29.75 4.48
C ASP A 411 6.14 -31.23 4.06
N VAL A 412 6.44 -32.09 5.03
CA VAL A 412 6.34 -33.55 4.88
C VAL A 412 4.86 -33.94 4.93
N ASN A 413 4.17 -33.78 3.79
CA ASN A 413 2.91 -34.46 3.58
C ASN A 413 3.13 -35.98 3.74
N PRO A 414 2.35 -36.70 4.56
CA PRO A 414 2.44 -38.15 4.60
C PRO A 414 2.13 -38.71 3.20
N PRO A 415 2.83 -39.76 2.75
CA PRO A 415 2.65 -40.27 1.40
C PRO A 415 1.20 -40.73 1.19
N LEU A 416 0.54 -40.14 0.19
CA LEU A 416 -0.72 -40.66 -0.31
C LEU A 416 -0.51 -42.09 -0.77
N GLY A 417 -1.27 -43.01 -0.18
CA GLY A 417 -1.14 -44.44 -0.43
C GLY A 417 -1.35 -44.79 -1.90
N ASP A 418 -0.57 -45.76 -2.35
CA ASP A 418 -0.53 -46.29 -3.71
C ASP A 418 -1.93 -46.72 -4.20
N ALA A 419 -2.47 -46.00 -5.19
CA ALA A 419 -3.72 -46.32 -5.86
C ALA A 419 -3.39 -46.81 -7.29
N GLY A 420 -3.14 -48.11 -7.39
CA GLY A 420 -2.58 -48.74 -8.58
C GLY A 420 -3.43 -48.63 -9.86
N GLU A 421 -2.76 -48.85 -10.99
CA GLU A 421 -3.32 -48.77 -12.34
C GLU A 421 -4.49 -49.74 -12.57
N GLY A 422 -5.72 -49.22 -12.52
CA GLY A 422 -6.93 -49.93 -12.94
C GLY A 422 -7.43 -49.48 -14.31
N LYS A 423 -7.02 -50.17 -15.39
CA LYS A 423 -7.63 -49.97 -16.71
C LYS A 423 -9.08 -50.48 -16.70
N GLY A 424 -10.04 -49.57 -16.58
CA GLY A 424 -11.47 -49.84 -16.76
C GLY A 424 -12.08 -48.90 -17.80
N GLN A 425 -12.49 -49.44 -18.93
CA GLN A 425 -13.37 -48.72 -19.86
C GLN A 425 -14.75 -48.57 -19.20
N MET A 426 -15.33 -47.36 -19.22
CA MET A 426 -16.75 -47.16 -19.01
C MET A 426 -17.30 -46.28 -20.13
N GLU A 427 -18.36 -46.78 -20.75
CA GLU A 427 -19.06 -46.15 -21.86
C GLU A 427 -19.92 -44.98 -21.38
N ALA A 428 -20.11 -43.96 -22.22
CA ALA A 428 -21.02 -42.86 -21.94
C ALA A 428 -22.48 -43.32 -22.16
N PRO A 429 -23.42 -43.08 -21.20
CA PRO A 429 -24.84 -43.30 -21.45
C PRO A 429 -25.37 -42.25 -22.43
N GLY A 430 -26.01 -42.70 -23.51
CA GLY A 430 -26.66 -41.81 -24.48
C GLY A 430 -27.92 -41.15 -23.93
N VAL A 431 -28.20 -39.93 -24.38
CA VAL A 431 -29.47 -39.24 -24.14
C VAL A 431 -30.34 -39.35 -25.39
N GLY A 432 -31.45 -40.09 -25.28
CA GLY A 432 -32.43 -40.28 -26.34
C GLY A 432 -33.66 -39.39 -26.18
N GLU A 433 -34.16 -38.93 -27.33
CA GLU A 433 -35.40 -38.17 -27.60
C GLU A 433 -36.63 -38.70 -26.84
N ASN A 434 -37.66 -37.92 -26.48
CA ASN A 434 -38.59 -37.29 -27.42
C ASN A 434 -39.67 -36.43 -26.71
N ALA A 435 -40.10 -35.34 -27.35
CA ALA A 435 -41.50 -34.86 -27.35
C ALA A 435 -41.64 -33.66 -28.32
N GLN A 436 -42.18 -33.90 -29.51
CA GLN A 436 -42.67 -32.85 -30.40
C GLN A 436 -44.19 -32.70 -30.24
N GLU A 437 -44.72 -31.49 -30.40
CA GLU A 437 -46.11 -31.31 -30.81
C GLU A 437 -46.25 -30.12 -31.79
N GLN A 438 -47.21 -30.22 -32.71
CA GLN A 438 -47.26 -29.46 -33.98
C GLN A 438 -48.30 -28.32 -34.01
N PRO A 439 -48.26 -27.41 -35.00
CA PRO A 439 -49.14 -26.24 -35.08
C PRO A 439 -50.33 -26.38 -36.07
N GLN A 440 -51.49 -25.87 -35.68
CA GLN A 440 -52.65 -25.43 -36.50
C GLN A 440 -53.39 -24.32 -35.71
N GLY A 441 -54.18 -23.38 -36.25
CA GLY A 441 -54.59 -23.11 -37.62
C GLY A 441 -55.84 -22.20 -37.65
N GLU A 442 -55.63 -20.89 -37.78
CA GLU A 442 -56.53 -19.83 -38.31
C GLU A 442 -58.04 -19.73 -37.96
N LYS A 443 -58.48 -18.55 -37.49
CA LYS A 443 -59.80 -17.96 -37.86
C LYS A 443 -59.83 -16.42 -37.69
N ARG A 444 -60.74 -15.77 -38.42
CA ARG A 444 -60.75 -14.34 -38.82
C ARG A 444 -62.04 -13.63 -38.38
N MET A 445 -61.94 -12.36 -37.96
CA MET A 445 -62.95 -11.27 -37.86
C MET A 445 -62.35 -10.16 -36.95
N ASP A 446 -62.55 -8.85 -37.07
CA ASP A 446 -63.03 -7.98 -38.15
C ASP A 446 -62.54 -6.52 -37.89
N HIS A 447 -62.67 -5.61 -38.87
CA HIS A 447 -62.16 -4.22 -38.81
C HIS A 447 -62.91 -3.27 -37.84
N VAL A 448 -62.15 -2.38 -37.17
CA VAL A 448 -62.52 -0.96 -36.94
C VAL A 448 -61.24 -0.09 -37.01
N PRO A 449 -61.22 1.05 -37.72
CA PRO A 449 -60.00 1.86 -37.94
C PRO A 449 -59.85 3.05 -36.97
N VAL A 450 -58.61 3.54 -36.83
CA VAL A 450 -58.29 4.88 -36.28
C VAL A 450 -57.65 5.72 -37.39
N PRO A 451 -58.15 6.94 -37.70
CA PRO A 451 -57.64 7.78 -38.78
C PRO A 451 -56.42 8.63 -38.36
N PRO A 452 -55.62 9.13 -39.32
CA PRO A 452 -54.37 9.85 -39.04
C PRO A 452 -54.52 11.38 -39.03
N ALA A 453 -53.75 12.03 -38.14
CA ALA A 453 -53.15 13.35 -38.29
C ALA A 453 -51.96 13.47 -37.33
#